data_AF-A0A5C6ELM9-F1
#
_entry.id   AF-A0A5C6ELM9-F1
#
_cell.length_a   1.000
_cell.length_b   1.000
_cell.length_c   1.000
_cell.angle_alpha   90.00
_cell.angle_beta   90.00
_cell.angle_gamma   90.00
#
_symmetry.space_group_name_H-M   'P 1'
#
loop_
_entity.id
_entity.type
_entity.pdbx_description
1 polymer ?
#
loop_
_entity_poly.entity_id
_entity_poly.type
_entity_poly.pdbx_seq_one_letter_code
_entity_poly.pdbx_strand_id
1 'polypeptide(L)'
;MPVDASVALRGGTQFKLLSLDTNYFDRKQRPSVFHNFNVLGATSVSPTDQAKLVDALIASVLENDGATGACFNPRHGIRTKDRAGKKCTMGIRARREHLGKKCPSYGNYFPLDPKCNDKRFDFVICFECLQIYWYVDDEKNPMILTSGSPLDLFNDVLTAASIPIADPA
;
A
#
# COMPACT_ATOMS: atom_id res chain seq x y z
N MET A 1 -10.06 8.66 -5.14
CA MET A 1 -9.16 7.48 -5.11
C MET A 1 -9.87 6.30 -5.78
N PRO A 2 -9.20 5.52 -6.65
CA PRO A 2 -9.75 4.28 -7.20
C PRO A 2 -10.20 3.29 -6.11
N VAL A 3 -11.26 2.54 -6.38
CA VAL A 3 -11.86 1.61 -5.41
C VAL A 3 -10.84 0.55 -4.98
N ASP A 4 -10.16 -0.09 -5.93
CA ASP A 4 -9.19 -1.15 -5.64
C ASP A 4 -8.03 -0.65 -4.78
N ALA A 5 -7.55 0.57 -5.04
CA ALA A 5 -6.52 1.23 -4.24
C ALA A 5 -6.97 1.47 -2.79
N SER A 6 -8.17 2.02 -2.60
CA SER A 6 -8.70 2.28 -1.24
C SER A 6 -9.00 1.00 -0.47
N VAL A 7 -9.51 -0.04 -1.13
CA VAL A 7 -9.73 -1.37 -0.52
C VAL A 7 -8.41 -1.97 -0.07
N ALA A 8 -7.38 -1.96 -0.93
CA ALA A 8 -6.07 -2.51 -0.58
C ALA A 8 -5.41 -1.78 0.59
N LEU A 9 -5.48 -0.44 0.61
CA LEU A 9 -4.94 0.38 1.69
C LEU A 9 -5.66 0.14 3.02
N ARG A 10 -6.99 0.01 3.01
CA ARG A 10 -7.78 -0.23 4.23
C ARG A 10 -7.69 -1.67 4.74
N GLY A 11 -7.68 -2.65 3.84
CA GLY A 11 -7.77 -4.07 4.16
C GLY A 11 -6.44 -4.81 4.25
N GLY A 12 -5.35 -4.18 3.80
CA GLY A 12 -4.06 -4.83 3.70
C GLY A 12 -3.47 -5.24 5.05
N THR A 13 -2.93 -6.46 5.11
CA THR A 13 -2.50 -7.14 6.34
C THR A 13 -1.00 -7.01 6.63
N GLN A 14 -0.23 -6.48 5.68
CA GLN A 14 1.21 -6.25 5.79
C GLN A 14 1.56 -4.82 5.42
N PHE A 15 0.86 -3.86 6.05
CA PHE A 15 1.02 -2.44 5.77
C PHE A 15 2.35 -1.92 6.30
N LYS A 16 3.22 -1.50 5.37
CA LYS A 16 4.50 -0.85 5.66
C LYS A 16 4.50 0.56 5.08
N LEU A 17 4.98 1.50 5.89
CA LEU A 17 5.33 2.84 5.45
C LEU A 17 6.83 2.90 5.23
N LEU A 18 7.24 3.42 4.08
CA LEU A 18 8.62 3.53 3.63
C LEU A 18 9.00 5.01 3.52
N SER A 19 10.23 5.33 3.92
CA SER A 19 10.88 6.58 3.52
C SER A 19 11.73 6.32 2.28
N LEU A 20 11.58 7.19 1.29
CA LEU A 20 12.26 7.12 0.01
C LEU A 20 13.25 8.28 -0.14
N ASP A 21 14.40 7.99 -0.72
CA ASP A 21 15.33 9.01 -1.23
C ASP A 21 14.77 9.60 -2.53
N THR A 22 14.73 10.93 -2.62
CA THR A 22 14.25 11.65 -3.81
C THR A 22 15.20 11.54 -5.00
N ASN A 23 16.46 11.19 -4.76
CA ASN A 23 17.43 10.94 -5.82
C ASN A 23 17.09 9.63 -6.54
N TYR A 24 16.72 9.75 -7.82
CA TYR A 24 16.46 8.61 -8.69
C TYR A 24 17.71 7.75 -8.82
N PHE A 25 17.65 6.48 -8.43
CA PHE A 25 18.84 5.63 -8.40
C PHE A 25 19.16 5.00 -9.78
N ASP A 26 20.44 5.11 -10.12
CA ASP A 26 21.14 4.47 -11.22
C ASP A 26 21.08 2.93 -11.12
N ARG A 27 20.92 2.26 -12.27
CA ARG A 27 20.62 0.83 -12.50
C ARG A 27 21.67 -0.17 -11.98
N LYS A 28 22.66 0.25 -11.20
CA LYS A 28 23.84 -0.55 -10.84
C LYS A 28 23.90 -1.04 -9.38
N GLN A 29 22.91 -0.78 -8.52
CA GLN A 29 22.99 -1.23 -7.12
C GLN A 29 21.68 -1.81 -6.53
N ARG A 30 21.77 -3.12 -6.19
CA ARG A 30 21.28 -3.80 -4.97
C ARG A 30 19.75 -4.00 -4.75
N PRO A 31 19.34 -5.03 -3.98
CA PRO A 31 17.94 -5.48 -3.84
C PRO A 31 16.97 -4.53 -3.08
N SER A 32 17.39 -3.34 -2.63
CA SER A 32 16.59 -2.45 -1.78
C SER A 32 16.00 -1.24 -2.52
N VAL A 33 15.59 -1.43 -3.77
CA VAL A 33 14.94 -0.38 -4.58
C VAL A 33 13.43 -0.56 -4.52
N PHE A 34 12.70 0.54 -4.33
CA PHE A 34 11.24 0.60 -4.39
C PHE A 34 10.82 1.47 -5.56
N HIS A 35 10.43 0.83 -6.67
CA HIS A 35 9.96 1.52 -7.88
C HIS A 35 10.92 2.60 -8.41
N ASN A 36 12.22 2.27 -8.42
CA ASN A 36 13.38 3.12 -8.80
C ASN A 36 13.85 4.16 -7.77
N PHE A 37 13.29 4.13 -6.56
CA PHE A 37 13.74 4.97 -5.44
C PHE A 37 14.43 4.14 -4.38
N ASN A 38 15.49 4.67 -3.78
CA ASN A 38 16.11 4.02 -2.63
C ASN A 38 15.21 4.09 -1.42
N VAL A 39 15.20 3.03 -0.63
CA VAL A 39 14.52 2.99 0.66
C VAL A 39 15.50 3.39 1.76
N LEU A 40 15.27 4.55 2.40
CA LEU A 40 16.05 4.99 3.56
C LEU A 40 15.69 4.19 4.83
N GLY A 41 14.45 3.73 4.89
CA GLY A 41 13.96 2.83 5.94
C GLY A 41 12.49 2.52 5.76
N ALA A 42 11.98 1.58 6.55
CA ALA A 42 10.59 1.20 6.55
C ALA A 42 10.14 0.77 7.93
N THR A 43 8.88 1.03 8.25
CA THR A 43 8.24 0.57 9.49
C THR A 43 6.92 -0.12 9.21
N SER A 44 6.57 -1.10 10.04
CA SER A 44 5.22 -1.66 10.05
C SER A 44 4.30 -0.68 10.77
N VAL A 45 3.10 -0.47 10.22
CA VAL A 45 2.15 0.50 10.80
C VAL A 45 1.09 -0.25 11.61
N SER A 46 0.72 0.30 12.77
CA SER A 46 -0.38 -0.23 13.57
C SER A 46 -1.71 -0.11 12.83
N PRO A 47 -2.72 -0.97 13.07
CA PRO A 47 -4.03 -0.83 12.41
C PRO A 47 -4.68 0.55 12.66
N THR A 48 -4.46 1.13 13.84
CA THR A 48 -4.97 2.45 14.20
C THR A 48 -4.30 3.55 13.36
N ASP A 49 -2.98 3.53 13.21
CA ASP A 49 -2.28 4.55 12.42
C ASP A 49 -2.44 4.32 10.92
N GLN A 50 -2.60 3.06 10.48
CA GLN A 50 -2.99 2.72 9.11
C GLN A 50 -4.32 3.39 8.76
N ALA A 51 -5.34 3.26 9.62
CA ALA A 51 -6.63 3.92 9.39
C ALA A 51 -6.48 5.44 9.22
N LYS A 52 -5.72 6.10 10.11
CA LYS A 52 -5.47 7.55 10.03
C LYS A 52 -4.75 7.96 8.74
N LEU A 53 -3.66 7.27 8.39
CA LEU A 53 -2.88 7.55 7.17
C LEU A 53 -3.75 7.38 5.92
N VAL A 54 -4.56 6.31 5.88
CA VAL A 54 -5.42 6.01 4.73
C VAL A 54 -6.59 6.98 4.64
N ASP A 55 -7.20 7.38 5.75
CA ASP A 55 -8.24 8.40 5.76
C ASP A 55 -7.71 9.76 5.30
N ALA A 56 -6.53 10.17 5.79
CA ALA A 56 -5.87 11.39 5.33
C ALA A 56 -5.54 11.34 3.83
N LEU A 57 -5.03 10.20 3.33
CA LEU A 57 -4.73 10.04 1.91
C LEU A 57 -5.99 10.00 1.03
N ILE A 58 -7.10 9.48 1.54
CA ILE A 58 -8.39 9.53 0.82
C ILE A 58 -8.92 10.96 0.77
N ALA A 59 -8.89 11.67 1.90
CA ALA A 59 -9.33 13.06 1.98
C ALA A 59 -8.51 13.96 1.03
N SER A 60 -7.19 13.81 1.01
CA SER A 60 -6.31 14.61 0.15
C SER A 60 -6.56 14.42 -1.35
N VAL A 61 -7.03 13.25 -1.78
CA VAL A 61 -7.43 13.00 -3.17
C VAL A 61 -8.75 13.73 -3.51
N LEU A 62 -9.64 13.91 -2.54
CA LEU A 62 -10.89 14.67 -2.71
C LEU A 62 -10.66 16.18 -2.67
N GLU A 63 -9.66 16.62 -1.90
CA GLU A 63 -9.27 18.04 -1.76
C GLU A 63 -8.56 18.59 -2.99
N ASN A 64 -7.89 17.73 -3.79
CA ASN A 64 -7.15 18.17 -4.95
C ASN A 64 -8.09 18.75 -6.02
N ASP A 65 -7.80 19.96 -6.47
CA ASP A 65 -8.59 20.76 -7.42
C ASP A 65 -8.13 20.61 -8.89
N GLY A 66 -7.34 19.57 -9.17
CA GLY A 66 -6.66 19.35 -10.44
C GLY A 66 -5.20 19.84 -10.46
N ALA A 67 -4.71 20.44 -9.38
CA ALA A 67 -3.31 20.84 -9.25
C ALA A 67 -2.36 19.64 -9.34
N THR A 68 -1.26 19.82 -10.08
CA THR A 68 -0.17 18.86 -10.20
C THR A 68 1.15 19.62 -10.39
N GLY A 69 2.21 19.13 -9.74
CA GLY A 69 3.57 19.58 -10.01
C GLY A 69 4.11 19.01 -11.32
N ALA A 70 5.09 19.68 -11.92
CA ALA A 70 5.85 19.17 -13.07
C ALA A 70 6.97 18.19 -12.63
N CYS A 71 7.27 18.15 -11.34
CA CYS A 71 8.26 17.27 -10.71
C CYS A 71 7.68 15.91 -10.33
N PHE A 72 8.53 14.97 -9.93
CA PHE A 72 8.12 13.83 -9.12
C PHE A 72 9.28 13.37 -8.21
N ASN A 73 9.31 13.92 -6.99
CA ASN A 73 10.35 13.69 -5.99
C ASN A 73 9.74 12.97 -4.77
N PRO A 74 9.41 11.67 -4.88
CA PRO A 74 8.67 10.98 -3.83
C PRO A 74 9.56 10.73 -2.61
N ARG A 75 9.03 11.06 -1.44
CA ARG A 75 9.69 10.82 -0.13
C ARG A 75 9.02 9.70 0.66
N HIS A 76 7.86 9.23 0.20
CA HIS A 76 7.04 8.27 0.92
C HIS A 76 6.60 7.13 -0.01
N GLY A 77 6.62 5.92 0.54
CA GLY A 77 6.05 4.74 -0.09
C GLY A 77 5.15 3.98 0.87
N ILE A 78 4.10 3.35 0.35
CA ILE A 78 3.32 2.36 1.09
C ILE A 78 3.46 1.03 0.35
N ARG A 79 3.80 -0.03 1.07
CA ARG A 79 3.66 -1.40 0.59
C ARG A 79 2.66 -2.12 1.46
N THR A 80 1.70 -2.78 0.83
CA THR A 80 0.79 -3.67 1.55
C THR A 80 0.51 -4.92 0.75
N LYS A 81 0.20 -6.00 1.45
CA LYS A 81 -0.42 -7.18 0.85
C LYS A 81 -1.88 -7.15 1.21
N ASP A 82 -2.72 -7.17 0.19
CA ASP A 82 -4.13 -7.37 0.42
C ASP A 82 -4.57 -8.71 -0.16
N ARG A 83 -5.50 -9.29 0.56
CA ARG A 83 -6.33 -10.38 0.12
C ARG A 83 -7.45 -9.86 -0.79
N ALA A 84 -7.29 -8.73 -1.47
CA ALA A 84 -8.32 -8.06 -2.28
C ALA A 84 -8.97 -8.96 -3.35
N GLY A 85 -8.30 -10.05 -3.75
CA GLY A 85 -8.88 -11.12 -4.57
C GLY A 85 -9.96 -11.95 -3.86
N LYS A 86 -10.19 -11.77 -2.56
CA LYS A 86 -11.14 -12.52 -1.75
C LYS A 86 -12.55 -11.95 -1.84
N LYS A 87 -13.15 -12.06 -3.03
CA LYS A 87 -14.39 -12.83 -3.07
C LYS A 87 -14.02 -14.32 -3.12
N CYS A 88 -13.41 -14.88 -2.07
CA CYS A 88 -13.49 -16.33 -1.88
C CYS A 88 -14.93 -16.59 -1.39
N THR A 89 -15.94 -16.30 -2.21
CA THR A 89 -17.27 -16.88 -2.02
C THR A 89 -17.04 -18.37 -2.15
N MET A 90 -17.28 -19.15 -1.10
CA MET A 90 -17.41 -20.60 -1.25
C MET A 90 -18.30 -20.84 -2.47
N GLY A 91 -17.73 -21.40 -3.53
CA GLY A 91 -18.53 -21.86 -4.66
C GLY A 91 -19.61 -22.76 -4.08
N ILE A 92 -20.87 -22.52 -4.43
CA ILE A 92 -22.05 -23.22 -3.87
C ILE A 92 -21.87 -24.75 -3.88
N ARG A 93 -21.04 -25.28 -4.79
CA ARG A 93 -20.62 -26.69 -4.88
C ARG A 93 -19.85 -27.21 -3.65
N ALA A 94 -18.89 -26.45 -3.09
CA ALA A 94 -18.09 -26.89 -1.94
C ALA A 94 -18.93 -27.06 -0.65
N ARG A 95 -20.05 -26.32 -0.55
CA ARG A 95 -20.96 -26.36 0.59
C ARG A 95 -21.80 -27.64 0.62
N ARG A 96 -22.06 -28.27 -0.53
CA ARG A 96 -22.95 -29.42 -0.65
C ARG A 96 -22.27 -30.76 -0.37
N GLU A 97 -20.95 -30.85 -0.59
CA GLU A 97 -20.17 -32.08 -0.34
C GLU A 97 -19.72 -32.26 1.12
N HIS A 98 -19.84 -31.21 1.94
CA HIS A 98 -19.37 -31.20 3.34
C HIS A 98 -20.50 -31.02 4.37
N LEU A 99 -21.76 -30.97 3.95
CA LEU A 99 -22.91 -31.02 4.85
C LEU A 99 -22.96 -32.41 5.51
N GLY A 100 -22.54 -32.49 6.77
CA GLY A 100 -22.68 -33.69 7.61
C GLY A 100 -21.37 -34.41 7.99
N LYS A 101 -20.19 -33.90 7.60
CA LYS A 101 -18.91 -34.44 8.10
C LYS A 101 -18.34 -33.52 9.18
N LYS A 102 -18.08 -34.06 10.38
CA LYS A 102 -17.33 -33.35 11.43
C LYS A 102 -15.97 -32.94 10.86
N CYS A 103 -15.60 -31.67 11.03
CA CYS A 103 -14.28 -31.16 10.69
C CYS A 103 -13.20 -32.04 11.35
N PRO A 104 -12.17 -32.49 10.61
CA PRO A 104 -11.03 -33.17 11.23
C PRO A 104 -10.38 -32.21 12.22
N SER A 105 -10.25 -32.67 13.46
CA SER A 105 -9.73 -31.91 14.59
C SER A 105 -8.22 -31.77 14.51
N TYR A 106 -7.71 -31.04 13.51
CA TYR A 106 -6.35 -30.50 13.50
C TYR A 106 -6.41 -29.11 12.84
N GLY A 107 -6.70 -28.11 13.68
CA GLY A 107 -6.44 -26.68 13.48
C GLY A 107 -6.78 -26.07 12.12
N ASN A 108 -8.05 -25.69 11.92
CA ASN A 108 -8.61 -24.57 11.12
C ASN A 108 -7.94 -24.05 9.82
N TYR A 109 -6.99 -24.75 9.21
CA TYR A 109 -6.40 -24.39 7.93
C TYR A 109 -6.94 -25.33 6.86
N PHE A 110 -8.06 -24.94 6.24
CA PHE A 110 -8.38 -25.46 4.91
C PHE A 110 -7.27 -25.01 3.95
N PRO A 111 -6.71 -25.91 3.12
CA PRO A 111 -5.81 -25.49 2.06
C PRO A 111 -6.57 -24.49 1.18
N LEU A 112 -6.11 -23.24 1.18
CA LEU A 112 -6.68 -22.18 0.38
C LEU A 112 -6.56 -22.57 -1.09
N ASP A 113 -7.61 -22.32 -1.88
CA ASP A 113 -7.57 -22.46 -3.33
C ASP A 113 -6.35 -21.68 -3.87
N PRO A 114 -5.47 -22.29 -4.69
CA PRO A 114 -4.30 -21.62 -5.27
C PRO A 114 -4.64 -20.37 -6.12
N LYS A 115 -5.92 -20.09 -6.38
CA LYS A 115 -6.40 -18.83 -6.98
C LYS A 115 -6.61 -17.66 -6.01
N CYS A 116 -6.63 -17.88 -4.68
CA CYS A 116 -6.74 -16.79 -3.69
C CYS A 116 -5.33 -16.30 -3.25
N ASN A 117 -4.46 -15.94 -4.21
CA ASN A 117 -3.12 -15.39 -3.92
C ASN A 117 -3.19 -13.96 -3.35
N ASP A 118 -2.39 -13.67 -2.33
CA ASP A 118 -2.22 -12.32 -1.80
C ASP A 118 -1.59 -11.45 -2.90
N LYS A 119 -2.25 -10.34 -3.26
CA LYS A 119 -1.71 -9.36 -4.20
C LYS A 119 -0.86 -8.33 -3.46
N ARG A 120 0.24 -7.93 -4.09
CA ARG A 120 1.07 -6.82 -3.57
C ARG A 120 0.60 -5.51 -4.17
N PHE A 121 0.36 -4.54 -3.29
CA PHE A 121 0.02 -3.18 -3.65
C PHE A 121 1.12 -2.25 -3.16
N ASP A 122 1.63 -1.45 -4.08
CA ASP A 122 2.68 -0.47 -3.79
C ASP A 122 2.21 0.91 -4.20
N PHE A 123 2.47 1.91 -3.37
CA PHE A 123 2.14 3.31 -3.61
C PHE A 123 3.42 4.13 -3.43
N VAL A 124 3.74 4.98 -4.40
CA VAL A 124 4.87 5.91 -4.39
C VAL A 124 4.28 7.30 -4.41
N ILE A 125 4.52 8.08 -3.35
CA ILE A 125 3.77 9.28 -3.04
C ILE A 125 4.71 10.49 -3.01
N CYS A 126 4.31 11.54 -3.71
CA CYS A 126 4.96 12.84 -3.65
C CYS A 126 3.92 13.91 -3.29
N PHE A 127 3.94 14.36 -2.03
CA PHE A 127 3.03 15.40 -1.53
C PHE A 127 3.39 16.81 -2.00
N GLU A 128 4.60 17.02 -2.52
CA GLU A 128 5.01 18.29 -3.12
C GLU A 128 4.51 18.41 -4.56
N CYS A 129 4.67 17.34 -5.34
CA CYS A 129 4.21 17.29 -6.73
C CYS A 129 2.72 16.89 -6.85
N LEU A 130 2.05 16.58 -5.74
CA LEU A 130 0.61 16.29 -5.67
C LEU A 130 0.19 15.03 -6.42
N GLN A 131 1.06 14.02 -6.44
CA GLN A 131 0.90 12.82 -7.27
C GLN A 131 1.17 11.53 -6.49
N ILE A 132 0.40 10.50 -6.82
CA ILE A 132 0.58 9.12 -6.33
C ILE A 132 0.67 8.18 -7.54
N TYR A 133 1.77 7.44 -7.63
CA TYR A 133 1.86 6.26 -8.47
C TYR A 133 1.54 5.02 -7.67
N TRP A 134 0.77 4.11 -8.25
CA TRP A 134 0.41 2.87 -7.56
C TRP A 134 0.48 1.67 -8.51
N TYR A 135 0.78 0.53 -7.91
CA TYR A 135 1.12 -0.70 -8.62
C TYR A 135 0.40 -1.88 -8.00
N VAL A 136 -0.02 -2.82 -8.84
CA VAL A 136 -0.53 -4.12 -8.43
C VAL A 136 0.40 -5.18 -9.01
N ASP A 137 1.10 -5.93 -8.17
CA ASP A 137 2.09 -6.92 -8.57
C ASP A 137 3.09 -6.35 -9.63
N ASP A 138 3.58 -5.14 -9.38
CA ASP A 138 4.48 -4.33 -10.25
C ASP A 138 3.86 -3.73 -11.52
N GLU A 139 2.60 -4.00 -11.82
CA GLU A 139 1.90 -3.35 -12.92
C GLU A 139 1.42 -1.96 -12.53
N LYS A 140 1.92 -0.92 -13.23
CA LYS A 140 1.56 0.48 -12.99
C LYS A 140 0.12 0.75 -13.37
N ASN A 141 -0.63 1.36 -12.46
CA ASN A 141 -2.00 1.80 -12.67
C ASN A 141 -2.07 3.31 -12.98
N PRO A 142 -3.23 3.85 -13.43
CA PRO A 142 -3.40 5.28 -13.64
C PRO A 142 -3.04 6.11 -12.40
N MET A 143 -2.31 7.20 -12.61
CA MET A 143 -1.89 8.13 -11.57
C MET A 143 -3.09 8.68 -10.80
N ILE A 144 -2.92 8.95 -9.51
CA ILE A 144 -3.90 9.60 -8.64
C ILE A 144 -3.34 10.96 -8.23
N LEU A 145 -4.13 12.02 -8.32
CA LEU A 145 -3.80 13.33 -7.76
C LEU A 145 -4.11 13.37 -6.27
N THR A 146 -3.28 14.05 -5.49
CA THR A 146 -3.40 14.19 -4.03
C THR A 146 -3.13 15.63 -3.60
N SER A 147 -3.34 15.98 -2.33
CA SER A 147 -2.97 17.29 -1.78
C SER A 147 -1.72 17.16 -0.89
N GLY A 148 -1.14 18.28 -0.48
CA GLY A 148 -0.04 18.30 0.49
C GLY A 148 -0.46 17.99 1.93
N SER A 149 -1.77 17.93 2.22
CA SER A 149 -2.31 17.85 3.58
C SER A 149 -1.86 16.64 4.41
N PRO A 150 -1.56 15.45 3.86
CA PRO A 150 -1.13 14.31 4.67
C PRO A 150 0.35 14.32 5.07
N LEU A 151 1.16 15.26 4.55
CA LEU A 151 2.62 15.23 4.68
C LEU A 151 3.09 15.10 6.13
N ASP A 152 2.58 15.95 7.03
CA ASP A 152 3.02 15.96 8.43
C ASP A 152 2.67 14.65 9.14
N LEU A 153 1.46 14.12 8.92
CA LEU A 153 1.04 12.84 9.50
C LEU A 153 1.95 11.69 9.05
N PHE A 154 2.35 11.67 7.77
CA PHE A 154 3.26 10.65 7.25
C PHE A 154 4.67 10.79 7.85
N ASN A 155 5.15 12.02 8.00
CA ASN A 155 6.44 12.30 8.62
C ASN A 155 6.45 11.93 10.11
N ASP A 156 5.37 12.20 10.83
CA ASP A 156 5.22 11.88 12.25
C ASP A 156 5.33 10.38 12.50
N VAL A 157 4.68 9.55 11.68
CA VAL A 157 4.75 8.08 11.80
C VAL A 157 6.16 7.56 11.52
N LEU A 158 6.86 8.10 10.52
CA LEU A 158 8.24 7.73 10.23
C LEU A 158 9.19 8.16 11.34
N THR A 159 9.04 9.39 11.83
CA THR A 159 9.86 9.96 12.90
C THR A 159 9.66 9.22 14.22
N ALA A 160 8.42 8.89 14.57
CA ALA A 160 8.10 8.09 15.76
C ALA A 160 8.74 6.69 15.71
N ALA A 161 8.94 6.14 14.50
CA ALA A 161 9.66 4.90 14.27
C ALA A 161 11.18 5.07 14.10
N SER A 162 11.73 6.28 14.32
CA SER A 162 13.14 6.63 14.10
C SER A 162 13.64 6.33 12.69
N ILE A 163 12.76 6.42 11.70
CA ILE A 163 13.10 6.24 10.29
C ILE A 163 13.55 7.59 9.72
N PRO A 164 14.75 7.69 9.12
CA PRO A 164 15.19 8.92 8.45
C PRO A 164 14.21 9.31 7.34
N ILE A 165 14.01 10.62 7.17
CA ILE A 165 13.21 11.18 6.09
C ILE A 165 14.15 11.97 5.18
N ALA A 166 14.10 11.71 3.86
CA ALA A 166 14.88 12.47 2.89
C ALA A 166 14.60 13.97 2.99
N ASP A 167 15.54 14.82 2.62
CA ASP A 167 15.29 16.26 2.54
C ASP A 167 14.25 16.58 1.45
N PRO A 168 13.51 17.70 1.56
CA PRO A 168 12.73 18.23 0.43
C PRO A 168 13.66 18.47 -0.77
N ALA A 169 13.11 18.32 -1.98
CA ALA A 169 13.86 18.48 -3.22
C ALA A 169 13.94 19.95 -3.68
#